data_AF-A0A4S2ER80-F1
#
_entry.id   AF-A0A4S2ER80-F1
#
_cell.length_a   1.000
_cell.length_b   1.000
_cell.length_c   1.000
_cell.angle_alpha   90.00
_cell.angle_beta   90.00
_cell.angle_gamma   90.00
#
_symmetry.space_group_name_H-M   'P 1'
#
loop_
_entity.id
_entity.type
_entity.pdbx_description
1 polymer ?
#
loop_
_entity_poly.entity_id
_entity_poly.type
_entity_poly.pdbx_seq_one_letter_code
_entity_poly.pdbx_strand_id
1 'polypeptide(L)'
;MTEMDAVKRFVNEFDSFPAGLMRYKFSDRWYENWTFEGNMDYEDTDDENEVGTYGLTHEPIWNTWFVPAYGFEAGWIEEHKEKVADCGFTLIFDADDHSLFALGVDGAGYSFTDEHWLPLYRARGLRWHNTGEEA
;
A
#
# COMPACT_ATOMS: atom_id res chain seq x y z
N MET A 1 -15.28 13.01 16.25
CA MET A 1 -14.74 11.66 15.94
C MET A 1 -13.25 11.66 16.28
N THR A 2 -12.72 10.57 16.86
CA THR A 2 -11.27 10.49 17.14
C THR A 2 -10.48 10.24 15.84
N GLU A 3 -9.17 10.49 15.84
CA GLU A 3 -8.31 10.17 14.68
C GLU A 3 -8.36 8.68 14.35
N MET A 4 -8.29 7.82 15.37
CA MET A 4 -8.35 6.37 15.17
C MET A 4 -9.70 5.90 14.61
N ASP A 5 -10.81 6.52 14.99
CA ASP A 5 -12.12 6.23 14.38
C ASP A 5 -12.17 6.65 12.90
N ALA A 6 -11.52 7.76 12.55
CA ALA A 6 -11.40 8.21 11.16
C ALA A 6 -10.54 7.26 10.34
N VAL A 7 -9.39 6.82 10.87
CA VAL A 7 -8.51 5.84 10.22
C VAL A 7 -9.27 4.53 9.97
N LYS A 8 -10.01 4.01 10.96
CA LYS A 8 -10.82 2.80 10.75
C LYS A 8 -11.85 2.94 9.63
N ARG A 9 -12.43 4.13 9.46
CA ARG A 9 -13.34 4.41 8.34
C ARG A 9 -12.59 4.45 7.02
N PHE A 10 -11.42 5.07 6.98
CA PHE A 10 -10.58 5.13 5.80
C PHE A 10 -10.11 3.75 5.35
N VAL A 11 -9.72 2.88 6.29
CA VAL A 11 -9.36 1.49 5.99
C VAL A 11 -10.51 0.73 5.34
N ASN A 12 -11.77 1.05 5.68
CA ASN A 12 -12.95 0.43 5.06
C ASN A 12 -13.20 0.88 3.61
N GLU A 13 -12.44 1.83 3.08
CA GLU A 13 -12.43 2.15 1.65
C GLU A 13 -11.52 1.20 0.84
N PHE A 14 -10.94 0.19 1.49
CA PHE A 14 -10.12 -0.84 0.88
C PHE A 14 -10.70 -2.23 1.12
N ASP A 15 -10.90 -2.97 0.05
CA ASP A 15 -11.29 -4.37 0.10
C ASP A 15 -10.06 -5.25 0.35
N SER A 16 -10.18 -6.21 1.26
CA SER A 16 -9.14 -7.22 1.47
C SER A 16 -9.22 -8.29 0.40
N PHE A 17 -8.14 -8.43 -0.37
CA PHE A 17 -8.01 -9.41 -1.43
C PHE A 17 -6.94 -10.45 -1.07
N PRO A 18 -7.32 -11.73 -0.88
CA PRO A 18 -6.34 -12.77 -0.56
C PRO A 18 -5.53 -13.14 -1.81
N ALA A 19 -4.28 -12.69 -1.88
CA ALA A 19 -3.34 -12.95 -2.98
C ALA A 19 -3.15 -14.44 -3.26
N GLY A 20 -3.25 -15.29 -2.23
CA GLY A 20 -3.21 -16.74 -2.38
C GLY A 20 -4.31 -17.31 -3.30
N LEU A 21 -5.45 -16.64 -3.46
CA LEU A 21 -6.47 -17.03 -4.45
C LEU A 21 -5.98 -16.84 -5.89
N MET A 22 -5.13 -15.85 -6.17
CA MET A 22 -4.54 -15.65 -7.49
C MET A 22 -3.55 -16.75 -7.83
N ARG A 23 -2.67 -17.08 -6.88
CA ARG A 23 -1.72 -18.21 -7.01
C ARG A 23 -2.45 -19.51 -7.37
N TYR A 24 -3.61 -19.74 -6.76
CA TYR A 24 -4.40 -20.94 -7.03
C TYR A 24 -5.17 -20.90 -8.36
N LYS A 25 -5.68 -19.73 -8.77
CA LYS A 25 -6.54 -19.62 -9.96
C LYS A 25 -5.80 -19.35 -11.28
N PHE A 26 -4.67 -18.65 -11.25
CA PHE A 26 -4.07 -18.04 -12.45
C PHE A 26 -2.74 -18.68 -12.92
N SER A 27 -2.55 -19.97 -12.66
CA SER A 27 -1.39 -20.78 -13.09
C SER A 27 -0.05 -20.37 -12.44
N ASP A 28 1.01 -21.15 -12.71
CA ASP A 28 2.35 -20.95 -12.16
C ASP A 28 2.99 -19.59 -12.50
N ARG A 29 2.41 -18.83 -13.45
CA ARG A 29 2.90 -17.54 -13.95
C ARG A 29 2.08 -16.34 -13.48
N TRP A 30 1.26 -16.51 -12.46
CA TRP A 30 0.36 -15.46 -11.97
C TRP A 30 1.09 -14.14 -11.62
N TYR A 31 2.38 -14.19 -11.26
CA TYR A 31 3.23 -13.04 -10.98
C TYR A 31 3.59 -12.21 -12.22
N GLU A 32 3.53 -12.79 -13.44
CA GLU A 32 3.80 -12.07 -14.69
C GLU A 32 2.71 -11.02 -15.00
N ASN A 33 1.55 -11.10 -14.33
CA ASN A 33 0.45 -10.16 -14.49
C ASN A 33 0.59 -8.91 -13.61
N TRP A 34 1.62 -8.83 -12.77
CA TRP A 34 1.75 -7.76 -11.78
C TRP A 34 3.14 -7.15 -11.80
N THR A 35 3.18 -5.83 -11.66
CA THR A 35 4.39 -5.07 -11.37
C THR A 35 4.32 -4.58 -9.93
N PHE A 36 5.40 -4.78 -9.17
CA PHE A 36 5.50 -4.31 -7.79
C PHE A 36 6.43 -3.10 -7.73
N GLU A 37 5.96 -2.00 -7.14
CA GLU A 37 6.77 -0.81 -6.89
C GLU A 37 6.74 -0.46 -5.40
N GLY A 38 7.87 -0.01 -4.84
CA GLY A 38 7.96 0.33 -3.43
C GLY A 38 9.34 0.86 -3.06
N ASN A 39 9.60 0.94 -1.76
CA ASN A 39 10.94 1.22 -1.26
C ASN A 39 11.82 -0.02 -1.44
N MET A 40 12.98 0.15 -2.07
CA MET A 40 13.98 -0.91 -2.17
C MET A 40 14.76 -1.01 -0.86
N ASP A 41 14.80 -2.21 -0.28
CA ASP A 41 15.64 -2.50 0.87
C ASP A 41 17.11 -2.67 0.45
N TYR A 42 18.03 -2.43 1.39
CA TYR A 42 19.48 -2.57 1.18
C TYR A 42 19.91 -3.96 0.65
N GLU A 43 19.10 -5.01 0.86
CA GLU A 43 19.41 -6.36 0.38
C GLU A 43 19.18 -6.53 -1.13
N ASP A 44 18.36 -5.66 -1.73
CA ASP A 44 18.04 -5.68 -3.16
C ASP A 44 18.86 -4.67 -3.98
N THR A 45 19.62 -3.79 -3.32
CA THR A 45 20.57 -2.88 -3.96
C THR A 45 22.00 -3.43 -3.85
N ASP A 46 22.77 -3.42 -4.95
CA ASP A 46 24.19 -3.81 -4.94
C ASP A 46 25.08 -2.82 -4.14
N ASP A 47 24.50 -1.79 -3.52
CA ASP A 47 25.17 -0.77 -2.73
C ASP A 47 24.60 -0.74 -1.31
N GLU A 48 25.38 -1.27 -0.38
CA GLU A 48 25.11 -1.34 1.07
C GLU A 48 24.83 0.04 1.71
N ASN A 49 25.02 1.14 0.98
CA ASN A 49 24.76 2.51 1.42
C ASN A 49 23.58 3.19 0.71
N GLU A 50 22.91 2.52 -0.25
CA GLU A 50 21.81 3.11 -1.01
C GLU A 50 20.45 2.91 -0.30
N VAL A 51 20.33 3.66 0.80
CA VAL A 51 19.11 4.14 1.46
C VAL A 51 18.00 4.62 0.54
N GLY A 52 17.01 3.80 0.17
CA GLY A 52 15.66 4.32 -0.08
C GLY A 52 15.50 4.94 -1.46
N THR A 53 15.69 4.13 -2.49
CA THR A 53 15.23 4.49 -3.83
C THR A 53 13.87 3.86 -4.06
N TYR A 54 12.89 4.69 -4.45
CA TYR A 54 11.58 4.23 -4.89
C TYR A 54 11.71 3.59 -6.28
N GLY A 55 11.17 2.38 -6.47
CA GLY A 55 11.26 1.70 -7.76
C GLY A 55 10.64 0.31 -7.76
N LEU A 56 10.97 -0.47 -8.80
CA LEU A 56 10.56 -1.87 -8.89
C LEU A 56 11.10 -2.67 -7.71
N THR A 57 10.24 -3.44 -7.07
CA THR A 57 10.56 -4.25 -5.89
C THR A 57 9.99 -5.66 -6.00
N HIS A 58 10.09 -6.45 -4.93
CA HIS A 58 9.59 -7.81 -4.84
C HIS A 58 8.09 -7.88 -4.52
N GLU A 59 7.53 -9.09 -4.63
CA GLU A 59 6.16 -9.36 -4.21
C GLU A 59 6.03 -9.18 -2.68
N PRO A 60 4.94 -8.55 -2.19
CA PRO A 60 4.68 -8.44 -0.76
C PRO A 60 4.65 -9.80 -0.05
N ILE A 61 5.32 -9.90 1.09
CA ILE A 61 5.44 -11.10 1.93
C ILE A 61 4.06 -11.54 2.45
N TRP A 62 3.18 -10.58 2.76
CA TRP A 62 1.87 -10.89 3.29
C TRP A 62 0.85 -11.14 2.16
N ASN A 63 0.21 -12.31 2.18
CA ASN A 63 -0.74 -12.76 1.15
C ASN A 63 -2.12 -12.06 1.19
N THR A 64 -2.21 -10.89 1.80
CA THR A 64 -3.41 -10.05 1.83
C THR A 64 -3.07 -8.72 1.20
N TRP A 65 -3.72 -8.42 0.08
CA TRP A 65 -3.60 -7.15 -0.62
C TRP A 65 -4.83 -6.29 -0.35
N PHE A 66 -4.67 -4.98 -0.43
CA PHE A 66 -5.72 -4.00 -0.13
C PHE A 66 -6.09 -3.25 -1.40
N VAL A 67 -7.25 -3.60 -1.96
CA VAL A 67 -7.76 -3.06 -3.22
C VAL A 67 -8.59 -1.81 -2.92
N PRO A 68 -8.28 -0.63 -3.49
CA PRO A 68 -9.12 0.54 -3.34
C PRO A 68 -10.54 0.26 -3.86
N ALA A 69 -11.56 0.56 -3.06
CA ALA A 69 -12.96 0.31 -3.43
C ALA A 69 -13.46 1.27 -4.52
N TYR A 70 -12.82 2.43 -4.67
CA TYR A 70 -13.18 3.42 -5.69
C TYR A 70 -11.95 3.95 -6.44
N GLY A 71 -12.20 4.41 -7.67
CA GLY A 71 -11.13 4.92 -8.55
C GLY A 71 -10.52 6.25 -8.10
N PHE A 72 -11.15 6.98 -7.18
CA PHE A 72 -10.58 8.23 -6.64
C PHE A 72 -9.40 7.95 -5.70
N GLU A 73 -9.53 6.94 -4.84
CA GLU A 73 -8.44 6.46 -3.99
C GLU A 73 -7.30 5.92 -4.85
N ALA A 74 -7.63 5.10 -5.86
CA ALA A 74 -6.63 4.55 -6.78
C ALA A 74 -5.85 5.65 -7.51
N GLY A 75 -6.56 6.60 -8.14
CA GLY A 75 -5.90 7.70 -8.87
C GLY A 75 -5.03 8.59 -7.97
N TRP A 76 -5.45 8.84 -6.72
CA TRP A 76 -4.58 9.59 -5.80
C TRP A 76 -3.30 8.81 -5.43
N ILE A 77 -3.41 7.50 -5.19
CA ILE A 77 -2.27 6.65 -4.89
C ILE A 77 -1.29 6.64 -6.07
N GLU A 78 -1.78 6.51 -7.30
CA GLU A 78 -0.97 6.55 -8.52
C GLU A 78 -0.19 7.86 -8.69
N GLU A 79 -0.78 8.99 -8.31
CA GLU A 79 -0.13 10.30 -8.35
C GLU A 79 0.88 10.52 -7.20
N HIS A 80 0.81 9.72 -6.13
CA HIS A 80 1.55 9.93 -4.89
C HIS A 80 2.33 8.70 -4.42
N LYS A 81 2.76 7.85 -5.36
CA LYS A 81 3.31 6.52 -5.07
C LYS A 81 4.45 6.52 -4.06
N GLU A 82 5.40 7.44 -4.20
CA GLU A 82 6.54 7.59 -3.27
C GLU A 82 6.05 7.81 -1.83
N LYS A 83 5.03 8.65 -1.62
CA LYS A 83 4.46 8.90 -0.29
C LYS A 83 3.74 7.68 0.26
N VAL A 84 3.12 6.87 -0.61
CA VAL A 84 2.45 5.64 -0.22
C VAL A 84 3.48 4.57 0.17
N ALA A 85 4.58 4.48 -0.58
CA ALA A 85 5.72 3.63 -0.24
C ALA A 85 6.41 4.06 1.06
N ASP A 86 6.57 5.36 1.32
CA ASP A 86 7.05 5.90 2.60
C ASP A 86 6.16 5.54 3.79
N CYS A 87 4.88 5.25 3.53
CA CYS A 87 3.96 4.70 4.54
C CYS A 87 4.12 3.18 4.72
N GLY A 88 5.10 2.55 4.08
CA GLY A 88 5.39 1.12 4.16
C GLY A 88 4.49 0.22 3.31
N PHE A 89 3.85 0.77 2.28
CA PHE A 89 3.07 -0.03 1.32
C PHE A 89 3.86 -0.33 0.06
N THR A 90 3.78 -1.57 -0.40
CA THR A 90 4.22 -1.97 -1.74
C THR A 90 3.04 -1.81 -2.70
N LEU A 91 3.20 -1.05 -3.77
CA LEU A 91 2.17 -0.81 -4.77
C LEU A 91 2.15 -1.95 -5.79
N ILE A 92 0.96 -2.42 -6.14
CA ILE A 92 0.74 -3.55 -7.04
C ILE A 92 -0.02 -3.04 -8.25
N PHE A 93 0.62 -3.08 -9.41
CA PHE A 93 0.08 -2.61 -10.69
C PHE A 93 -0.23 -3.77 -11.61
N ASP A 94 -1.29 -3.66 -12.39
CA ASP A 94 -1.54 -4.57 -13.51
C ASP A 94 -0.41 -4.42 -14.55
N ALA A 95 0.20 -5.52 -14.97
CA ALA A 95 1.33 -5.48 -15.88
C ALA A 95 0.95 -5.01 -17.29
N ASP A 96 -0.30 -5.22 -17.73
CA ASP A 96 -0.74 -4.90 -19.09
C ASP A 96 -0.94 -3.40 -19.30
N ASP A 97 -1.53 -2.70 -18.32
CA ASP A 97 -1.87 -1.28 -18.44
C ASP A 97 -1.23 -0.37 -17.38
N HIS A 98 -0.47 -0.92 -16.43
CA HIS A 98 0.16 -0.20 -15.33
C HIS A 98 -0.83 0.61 -14.47
N SER A 99 -2.09 0.20 -14.42
CA SER A 99 -3.06 0.73 -13.46
C SER A 99 -2.87 0.10 -12.08
N LEU A 100 -3.11 0.88 -11.03
CA LEU A 100 -3.03 0.40 -9.66
C LEU A 100 -4.13 -0.63 -9.40
N PHE A 101 -3.73 -1.81 -8.97
CA PHE A 101 -4.64 -2.85 -8.51
C PHE A 101 -4.82 -2.83 -7.00
N ALA A 102 -3.73 -2.85 -6.24
CA ALA A 102 -3.78 -2.99 -4.79
C ALA A 102 -2.52 -2.47 -4.09
N LEU A 103 -2.60 -2.41 -2.75
CA LEU A 103 -1.46 -2.21 -1.87
C LEU A 103 -1.12 -3.53 -1.15
N GLY A 104 0.16 -3.82 -1.03
CA GLY A 104 0.73 -4.87 -0.21
C GLY A 104 1.45 -4.30 1.01
N VAL A 105 1.67 -5.16 2.01
CA VAL A 105 2.38 -4.80 3.24
C VAL A 105 3.44 -5.85 3.51
N ASP A 106 4.64 -5.36 3.84
CA ASP A 106 5.78 -6.17 4.23
C ASP A 106 6.05 -6.01 5.73
N GLY A 107 5.68 -7.04 6.50
CA GLY A 107 6.04 -7.11 7.91
C GLY A 107 5.13 -7.96 8.78
N ALA A 108 5.58 -8.16 10.02
CA ALA A 108 4.87 -8.93 11.03
C ALA A 108 5.24 -8.46 12.44
N GLY A 109 4.34 -8.68 13.40
CA GLY A 109 4.60 -8.44 14.81
C GLY A 109 4.39 -7.00 15.29
N TYR A 110 3.75 -6.15 14.48
CA TYR A 110 3.40 -4.77 14.81
C TYR A 110 1.97 -4.42 14.36
N SER A 111 1.50 -3.23 14.73
CA SER A 111 0.17 -2.73 14.37
C SER A 111 0.20 -2.12 12.97
N PHE A 112 -0.34 -2.80 11.96
CA PHE A 112 -0.46 -2.22 10.61
C PHE A 112 -1.29 -0.94 10.59
N THR A 113 -2.23 -0.80 11.54
CA THR A 113 -2.99 0.44 11.69
C THR A 113 -2.09 1.61 12.07
N ASP A 114 -1.18 1.42 13.03
CA ASP A 114 -0.33 2.50 13.53
C ASP A 114 0.85 2.78 12.60
N GLU A 115 1.44 1.73 12.02
CA GLU A 115 2.64 1.84 11.19
C GLU A 115 2.37 2.12 9.70
N HIS A 116 1.15 1.87 9.19
CA HIS A 116 0.84 2.08 7.77
C HIS A 116 -0.43 2.91 7.54
N TRP A 117 -1.57 2.47 8.06
CA TRP A 117 -2.85 3.12 7.75
C TRP A 117 -2.97 4.53 8.32
N LEU A 118 -2.48 4.75 9.54
CA LEU A 118 -2.45 6.06 10.17
C LEU A 118 -1.51 7.03 9.41
N PRO A 119 -0.26 6.66 9.07
CA PRO A 119 0.60 7.44 8.18
C PRO A 119 -0.07 7.77 6.84
N LEU A 120 -0.68 6.79 6.18
CA LEU A 120 -1.34 7.00 4.89
C LEU A 120 -2.54 7.95 5.00
N TYR A 121 -3.38 7.78 6.03
CA TYR A 121 -4.50 8.68 6.32
C TYR A 121 -4.03 10.14 6.50
N ARG A 122 -2.90 10.33 7.21
CA ARG A 122 -2.28 11.65 7.41
C ARG A 122 -1.67 12.20 6.12
N ALA A 123 -0.97 11.37 5.35
CA ALA A 123 -0.37 11.73 4.05
C ALA A 123 -1.44 12.15 3.03
N ARG A 124 -2.62 11.51 3.09
CA ARG A 124 -3.80 11.87 2.30
C ARG A 124 -4.36 13.25 2.66
N GLY A 125 -3.99 13.79 3.83
CA GLY A 125 -4.42 15.10 4.33
C GLY A 125 -5.87 15.11 4.84
N LEU A 126 -6.43 13.94 5.14
CA LEU A 126 -7.83 13.80 5.57
C LEU A 126 -8.03 14.34 6.99
N ARG A 127 -9.14 15.06 7.18
CA ARG A 127 -9.53 15.65 8.48
C ARG A 127 -10.94 15.22 8.89
N TRP A 128 -11.23 13.93 8.76
CA TRP A 128 -12.53 13.40 9.20
C TRP A 128 -12.65 13.37 10.73
N HIS A 129 -11.54 13.44 11.45
CA HIS A 129 -11.50 13.57 12.90
C HIS A 129 -11.52 15.04 13.36
N ASN A 130 -11.95 15.27 14.61
CA ASN A 130 -11.94 16.61 15.19
C ASN A 130 -10.53 16.93 15.67
N THR A 131 -9.95 18.05 15.23
CA THR A 131 -8.61 18.50 15.67
C THR A 131 -8.62 19.30 16.97
N GLY A 132 -9.81 19.61 17.52
CA GLY A 132 -9.93 20.42 18.74
C GLY A 132 -9.57 21.90 18.57
N GLU A 133 -9.24 22.34 17.36
CA GLU A 133 -8.86 23.73 17.04
C GLU A 133 -10.05 24.67 16.76
N GLU A 134 -11.29 24.23 17.03
CA GLU A 134 -12.46 25.11 16.98
C GLU A 134 -13.12 25.18 18.37
N ALA A 135 -12.80 26.26 19.09
CA ALA A 135 -13.57 26.83 20.20
C ALA A 135 -13.67 28.34 20.00
#